data_AF-A0A2T2WBQ6-F1
#
_entry.id   AF-A0A2T2WBQ6-F1
#
_cell.length_a   1.000
_cell.length_b   1.000
_cell.length_c   1.000
_cell.angle_alpha   90.00
_cell.angle_beta   90.00
_cell.angle_gamma   90.00
#
_symmetry.space_group_name_H-M   'P 1'
#
loop_
_entity.id
_entity.type
_entity.pdbx_description
1 polymer ?
#
loop_
_entity_poly.entity_id
_entity_poly.type
_entity_poly.pdbx_seq_one_letter_code
_entity_poly.pdbx_strand_id
1 'polypeptide(L)'
;MLTPYWPERSPQLNQTFCELLVFPTATLPNGDSFTDRIVDGSLSSDSRRASADTMTLPSLWWNRDSLTSHLGGRRLVDSWISYQIEDSGTTVIDVVINPQIWSILTYNERYAVLNQFGTTARDFGYNLRFFQGNSRNYRMMGLYACDFINQPVAPLPSSQALDDNVQTCSANLDAGLIVLLQRNLVAESERRQQAAQAAAAEDSLQRAEVTSPPSVN
;
A
#
# COMPACT_ATOMS: atom_id res chain seq x y z
N MET A 1 -2.91 -12.18 -27.41
CA MET A 1 -2.20 -11.68 -26.23
C MET A 1 -2.82 -10.34 -25.88
N LEU A 2 -3.54 -10.25 -24.76
CA LEU A 2 -4.05 -8.97 -24.26
C LEU A 2 -2.86 -8.25 -23.61
N THR A 3 -2.42 -7.15 -24.20
CA THR A 3 -1.50 -6.22 -23.54
C THR A 3 -2.16 -5.78 -22.24
N PRO A 4 -1.46 -5.80 -21.09
CA PRO A 4 -1.98 -5.21 -19.88
C PRO A 4 -2.21 -3.73 -20.18
N TYR A 5 -3.48 -3.30 -20.25
CA TYR A 5 -3.83 -1.89 -20.37
C TYR A 5 -3.56 -1.25 -19.00
N TRP A 6 -2.30 -0.95 -18.74
CA TRP A 6 -1.93 0.00 -17.71
C TRP A 6 -1.88 1.36 -18.40
N PRO A 7 -2.68 2.36 -17.99
CA PRO A 7 -2.39 3.73 -18.40
C PRO A 7 -0.96 4.08 -17.99
N GLU A 8 -0.27 4.89 -18.80
CA GLU A 8 1.08 5.34 -18.48
C GLU A 8 1.08 5.98 -17.08
N ARG A 9 1.89 5.43 -16.18
CA ARG A 9 2.07 5.95 -14.82
C ARG A 9 3.30 6.84 -14.81
N SER A 10 3.26 7.92 -14.01
CA SER A 10 4.48 8.66 -13.69
C SER A 10 5.51 7.72 -13.03
N PRO A 11 6.81 8.01 -13.13
CA PRO A 11 7.83 7.25 -12.40
C PRO A 11 7.54 7.14 -10.90
N GLN A 12 7.02 8.21 -10.30
CA GLN A 12 6.64 8.30 -8.88
C GLN A 12 5.46 7.37 -8.58
N LEU A 13 4.39 7.45 -9.36
CA LEU A 13 3.23 6.56 -9.19
C LEU A 13 3.62 5.09 -9.36
N ASN A 14 4.56 4.79 -10.26
CA ASN A 14 5.09 3.45 -10.43
C ASN A 14 5.88 2.98 -9.20
N GLN A 15 6.68 3.87 -8.57
CA GLN A 15 7.41 3.57 -7.35
C GLN A 15 6.45 3.32 -6.17
N THR A 16 5.49 4.23 -5.94
CA THR A 16 4.46 4.09 -4.88
C THR A 16 3.68 2.79 -5.08
N PHE A 17 3.29 2.48 -6.31
CA PHE A 17 2.58 1.24 -6.59
C PHE A 17 3.43 -0.01 -6.28
N CYS A 18 4.70 -0.02 -6.67
CA CYS A 18 5.62 -1.11 -6.35
C CYS A 18 5.76 -1.31 -4.84
N GLU A 19 5.96 -0.22 -4.10
CA GLU A 19 6.06 -0.23 -2.65
C GLU A 19 4.80 -0.82 -2.00
N LEU A 20 3.62 -0.32 -2.38
CA LEU A 20 2.34 -0.75 -1.82
C LEU A 20 2.02 -2.22 -2.12
N LEU A 21 2.55 -2.76 -3.22
CA LEU A 21 2.45 -4.19 -3.51
C LEU A 21 3.29 -5.04 -2.56
N VAL A 22 4.54 -4.64 -2.28
CA VAL A 22 5.47 -5.47 -1.50
C VAL A 22 5.38 -5.24 0.00
N PHE A 23 4.85 -4.10 0.44
CA PHE A 23 4.78 -3.77 1.86
C PHE A 23 3.83 -4.73 2.59
N PRO A 24 4.33 -5.50 3.57
CA PRO A 24 3.56 -6.54 4.24
C PRO A 24 2.50 -5.94 5.17
N THR A 25 1.37 -6.62 5.31
CA THR A 25 0.33 -6.31 6.31
C THR A 25 0.38 -7.25 7.52
N ALA A 26 1.41 -8.08 7.60
CA ALA A 26 1.65 -9.05 8.65
C ALA A 26 3.15 -9.09 8.96
N THR A 27 3.52 -9.65 10.12
CA THR A 27 4.90 -9.92 10.51
C THR A 27 5.63 -10.70 9.42
N LEU A 28 6.80 -10.22 9.01
CA LEU A 28 7.62 -10.92 8.02
C LEU A 28 8.28 -12.16 8.65
N PRO A 29 8.68 -13.17 7.83
CA PRO A 29 9.33 -14.38 8.32
C PRO A 29 10.67 -14.14 9.04
N ASN A 30 11.32 -13.00 8.79
CA ASN A 30 12.59 -12.59 9.38
C ASN A 30 12.45 -11.97 10.78
N GLY A 31 11.22 -11.86 11.33
CA GLY A 31 10.99 -11.37 12.68
C GLY A 31 10.78 -9.86 12.78
N ASP A 32 10.93 -9.11 11.69
CA ASP A 32 10.56 -7.69 11.63
C ASP A 32 9.05 -7.57 11.83
N SER A 33 8.65 -6.85 12.87
CA SER A 33 7.24 -6.58 13.10
C SER A 33 6.75 -5.57 12.08
N PHE A 34 5.52 -5.75 11.58
CA PHE A 34 4.81 -4.72 10.81
C PHE A 34 4.89 -3.34 11.50
N THR A 35 4.86 -3.34 12.83
CA THR A 35 4.95 -2.12 13.65
C THR A 35 6.31 -1.43 13.58
N ASP A 36 7.38 -2.14 13.25
CA ASP A 36 8.74 -1.59 13.18
C ASP A 36 9.02 -0.90 11.84
N ARG A 37 8.05 -0.94 10.92
CA ARG A 37 8.16 -0.39 9.57
C ARG A 37 7.16 0.74 9.31
N ILE A 38 6.45 1.14 10.36
CA ILE A 38 5.49 2.25 10.30
C ILE A 38 5.95 3.35 11.23
N VAL A 39 5.66 4.60 10.86
CA VAL A 39 5.96 5.75 11.71
C VAL A 39 5.23 5.63 13.04
N ASP A 40 5.94 5.83 14.15
CA ASP A 40 5.36 5.74 15.50
C ASP A 40 4.16 6.68 15.65
N GLY A 41 3.10 6.19 16.29
CA GLY A 41 1.84 6.92 16.46
C GLY A 41 0.99 7.10 15.19
N SER A 42 1.46 6.68 14.00
CA SER A 42 0.68 6.80 12.75
C SER A 42 -0.45 5.77 12.62
N LEU A 43 -0.39 4.67 13.38
CA LEU A 43 -1.37 3.60 13.32
C LEU A 43 -2.72 4.04 13.91
N SER A 44 -3.77 3.98 13.08
CA SER A 44 -5.15 4.27 13.46
C SER A 44 -6.08 3.18 12.92
N SER A 45 -7.19 2.92 13.63
CA SER A 45 -8.15 1.85 13.30
C SER A 45 -9.59 2.33 13.47
N ASP A 46 -10.48 1.80 12.64
CA ASP A 46 -11.93 2.02 12.67
C ASP A 46 -12.63 1.66 13.99
N SER A 47 -11.93 0.97 14.90
CA SER A 47 -12.36 0.71 16.28
C SER A 47 -12.52 1.98 17.13
N ARG A 48 -11.93 3.11 16.74
CA ARG A 48 -12.27 4.41 17.33
C ARG A 48 -13.66 4.81 16.83
N ARG A 49 -14.66 4.78 17.71
CA ARG A 49 -16.04 5.16 17.36
C ARG A 49 -16.04 6.55 16.75
N ALA A 50 -16.64 6.68 15.57
CA ALA A 50 -17.00 7.99 15.04
C ALA A 50 -17.92 8.68 16.06
N SER A 51 -17.49 9.83 16.55
CA SER A 51 -18.28 10.75 17.38
C SER A 51 -18.23 12.13 16.75
N ALA A 52 -19.13 13.02 17.17
CA ALA A 52 -19.12 14.41 16.71
C ALA A 52 -17.77 15.12 16.97
N ASP A 53 -17.01 14.64 17.95
CA ASP A 53 -15.77 15.26 18.44
C ASP A 53 -14.49 14.50 18.02
N THR A 54 -14.60 13.22 17.64
CA THR A 54 -13.46 12.39 17.22
C THR A 54 -13.84 11.51 16.04
N MET A 55 -13.15 11.70 14.91
CA MET A 55 -13.30 10.89 13.71
C MET A 55 -11.99 10.18 13.43
N THR A 56 -12.03 8.87 13.15
CA THR A 56 -10.86 8.13 12.68
C THR A 56 -10.44 8.73 11.36
N LEU A 57 -9.32 9.45 11.32
CA LEU A 57 -8.74 9.92 10.07
C LEU A 57 -7.88 8.80 9.46
N PRO A 58 -8.04 8.50 8.16
CA PRO A 58 -9.08 8.98 7.25
C PRO A 58 -10.42 8.24 7.49
N SER A 59 -11.49 8.99 7.31
CA SER A 59 -12.81 8.58 7.73
C SER A 59 -13.59 7.90 6.60
N LEU A 60 -13.60 6.56 6.62
CA LEU A 60 -14.30 5.76 5.60
C LEU A 60 -15.74 5.37 5.99
N TRP A 61 -16.25 5.82 7.14
CA TRP A 61 -17.56 5.38 7.64
C TRP A 61 -18.72 5.76 6.72
N TRP A 62 -18.70 6.96 6.12
CA TRP A 62 -19.78 7.39 5.23
C TRP A 62 -19.89 6.50 3.99
N ASN A 63 -18.76 6.19 3.34
CA ASN A 63 -18.73 5.30 2.17
C ASN A 63 -19.23 3.90 2.54
N ARG A 64 -18.77 3.38 3.67
CA ARG A 64 -19.19 2.08 4.19
C ARG A 64 -20.69 2.02 4.47
N ASP A 65 -21.25 3.01 5.14
CA ASP A 65 -22.64 3.00 5.58
C ASP A 65 -23.60 3.29 4.42
N SER A 66 -23.22 4.20 3.52
CA SER A 66 -23.95 4.45 2.27
C SER A 66 -23.99 3.18 1.41
N LEU A 67 -22.85 2.52 1.22
CA LEU A 67 -22.78 1.28 0.44
C LEU A 67 -23.58 0.14 1.09
N THR A 68 -23.56 0.03 2.42
CA THR A 68 -24.33 -0.97 3.16
C THR A 68 -25.82 -0.88 2.85
N SER A 69 -26.36 0.34 2.75
CA SER A 69 -27.75 0.58 2.38
C SER A 69 -28.07 0.06 0.97
N HIS A 70 -27.15 0.26 0.02
CA HIS A 70 -27.29 -0.24 -1.35
C HIS A 70 -27.13 -1.76 -1.49
N LEU A 71 -26.45 -2.41 -0.53
CA LEU A 71 -26.20 -3.86 -0.53
C LEU A 71 -27.20 -4.64 0.34
N GLY A 72 -28.42 -4.13 0.48
CA GLY A 72 -29.49 -4.80 1.22
C GLY A 72 -29.22 -4.89 2.74
N GLY A 73 -28.52 -3.91 3.30
CA GLY A 73 -28.18 -3.85 4.71
C GLY A 73 -26.96 -4.70 5.11
N ARG A 74 -26.26 -5.31 4.14
CA ARG A 74 -25.06 -6.11 4.41
C ARG A 74 -23.81 -5.26 4.23
N ARG A 75 -22.96 -5.24 5.26
CA ARG A 75 -21.75 -4.42 5.29
C ARG A 75 -20.62 -5.10 4.50
N LEU A 76 -20.09 -4.42 3.48
CA LEU A 76 -18.96 -4.90 2.68
C LEU A 76 -17.62 -4.74 3.40
N VAL A 77 -17.40 -3.61 4.08
CA VAL A 77 -16.14 -3.32 4.77
C VAL A 77 -16.23 -3.78 6.21
N ASP A 78 -15.46 -4.80 6.60
CA ASP A 78 -15.46 -5.32 7.95
C ASP A 78 -14.73 -4.34 8.88
N SER A 79 -13.49 -3.97 8.53
CA SER A 79 -12.65 -3.02 9.27
C SER A 79 -11.65 -2.29 8.37
N TRP A 80 -10.97 -1.28 8.91
CA TRP A 80 -9.80 -0.69 8.26
C TRP A 80 -8.77 -0.19 9.27
N ILE A 81 -7.52 -0.15 8.83
CA ILE A 81 -6.41 0.50 9.51
C ILE A 81 -5.76 1.52 8.57
N SER A 82 -5.18 2.56 9.13
CA SER A 82 -4.34 3.52 8.41
C SER A 82 -3.01 3.70 9.12
N TYR A 83 -1.96 3.91 8.36
CA TYR A 83 -0.61 4.12 8.88
C TYR A 83 0.26 4.80 7.83
N GLN A 84 1.47 5.20 8.25
CA GLN A 84 2.50 5.73 7.36
C GLN A 84 3.70 4.79 7.36
N ILE A 85 4.19 4.43 6.17
CA ILE A 85 5.40 3.61 6.01
C ILE A 85 6.62 4.47 6.32
N GLU A 86 7.49 3.98 7.20
CA GLU A 86 8.64 4.75 7.70
C GLU A 86 9.65 5.08 6.58
N ASP A 87 10.02 4.08 5.76
CA ASP A 87 11.06 4.19 4.75
C ASP A 87 10.76 5.25 3.66
N SER A 88 9.49 5.47 3.36
CA SER A 88 9.03 6.29 2.23
C SER A 88 8.16 7.48 2.62
N GLY A 89 7.63 7.49 3.83
CA GLY A 89 6.56 8.41 4.22
C GLY A 89 5.21 8.11 3.54
N THR A 90 5.08 7.01 2.80
CA THR A 90 3.86 6.63 2.09
C THR A 90 2.73 6.33 3.09
N THR A 91 1.67 7.10 3.01
CA THR A 91 0.43 6.92 3.77
C THR A 91 -0.50 5.93 3.07
N VAL A 92 -1.04 4.98 3.83
CA VAL A 92 -1.89 3.92 3.28
C VAL A 92 -3.03 3.57 4.23
N ILE A 93 -4.16 3.19 3.64
CA ILE A 93 -5.29 2.56 4.32
C ILE A 93 -5.42 1.13 3.82
N ASP A 94 -5.46 0.19 4.76
CA ASP A 94 -5.79 -1.19 4.48
C ASP A 94 -7.21 -1.48 4.94
N VAL A 95 -8.07 -1.82 4.00
CA VAL A 95 -9.48 -2.13 4.23
C VAL A 95 -9.67 -3.63 4.14
N VAL A 96 -10.22 -4.22 5.21
CA VAL A 96 -10.63 -5.62 5.22
C VAL A 96 -12.07 -5.70 4.73
N ILE A 97 -12.29 -6.47 3.67
CA ILE A 97 -13.60 -6.63 3.04
C ILE A 97 -14.19 -8.02 3.29
N ASN A 98 -15.51 -8.04 3.43
CA ASN A 98 -16.28 -9.24 3.63
C ASN A 98 -16.29 -10.09 2.34
N PRO A 99 -15.72 -11.31 2.36
CA PRO A 99 -15.59 -12.15 1.17
C PRO A 99 -16.94 -12.56 0.56
N GLN A 100 -17.99 -12.68 1.38
CA GLN A 100 -19.32 -13.09 0.92
C GLN A 100 -20.03 -11.99 0.16
N ILE A 101 -19.81 -10.73 0.54
CA ILE A 101 -20.37 -9.58 -0.17
C ILE A 101 -19.53 -9.28 -1.40
N TRP A 102 -18.20 -9.36 -1.28
CA TRP A 102 -17.32 -9.10 -2.40
C TRP A 102 -17.53 -10.07 -3.57
N SER A 103 -17.79 -11.35 -3.28
CA SER A 103 -17.95 -12.39 -4.31
C SER A 103 -19.18 -12.20 -5.19
N ILE A 104 -20.24 -11.58 -4.68
CA ILE A 104 -21.48 -11.32 -5.44
C ILE A 104 -21.39 -10.08 -6.33
N LEU A 105 -20.46 -9.16 -6.06
CA LEU A 105 -20.25 -7.99 -6.90
C LEU A 105 -19.62 -8.39 -8.25
N THR A 106 -20.14 -7.79 -9.32
CA THR A 106 -19.53 -7.83 -10.65
C THR A 106 -18.19 -7.10 -10.65
N TYR A 107 -17.37 -7.33 -11.68
CA TYR A 107 -16.08 -6.63 -11.83
C TYR A 107 -16.25 -5.10 -11.82
N ASN A 108 -17.26 -4.59 -12.52
CA ASN A 108 -17.54 -3.15 -12.59
C ASN A 108 -17.96 -2.59 -11.23
N GLU A 109 -18.77 -3.31 -10.45
CA GLU A 109 -19.15 -2.89 -9.11
C GLU A 109 -17.96 -2.91 -8.15
N ARG A 110 -17.10 -3.94 -8.21
CA ARG A 110 -15.84 -3.95 -7.44
C ARG A 110 -14.95 -2.76 -7.80
N TYR A 111 -14.93 -2.39 -9.08
CA TYR A 111 -14.19 -1.22 -9.56
C TYR A 111 -14.79 0.09 -9.09
N ALA A 112 -16.11 0.22 -9.14
CA ALA A 112 -16.80 1.38 -8.57
C ALA A 112 -16.51 1.52 -7.07
N VAL A 113 -16.57 0.43 -6.30
CA VAL A 113 -16.25 0.45 -4.87
C VAL A 113 -14.80 0.86 -4.63
N LEU A 114 -13.83 0.25 -5.33
CA LEU A 114 -12.42 0.63 -5.15
C LEU A 114 -12.17 2.10 -5.48
N ASN A 115 -12.76 2.62 -6.55
CA ASN A 115 -12.59 4.03 -6.91
C ASN A 115 -13.30 4.97 -5.94
N GLN A 116 -14.48 4.60 -5.45
CA GLN A 116 -15.21 5.40 -4.46
C GLN A 116 -14.39 5.53 -3.17
N PHE A 117 -13.92 4.41 -2.62
CA PHE A 117 -13.06 4.43 -1.44
C PHE A 117 -11.70 5.07 -1.71
N GLY A 118 -11.12 4.81 -2.88
CA GLY A 118 -9.82 5.36 -3.28
C GLY A 118 -9.84 6.87 -3.42
N THR A 119 -10.92 7.42 -3.98
CA THR A 119 -11.12 8.87 -4.08
C THR A 119 -11.22 9.49 -2.69
N THR A 120 -12.00 8.91 -1.79
CA THR A 120 -12.06 9.40 -0.41
C THR A 120 -10.73 9.29 0.30
N ALA A 121 -9.99 8.18 0.15
CA ALA A 121 -8.65 8.02 0.70
C ALA A 121 -7.69 9.10 0.20
N ARG A 122 -7.70 9.35 -1.11
CA ARG A 122 -6.91 10.39 -1.78
C ARG A 122 -7.22 11.79 -1.25
N ASP A 123 -8.47 12.10 -0.96
CA ASP A 123 -8.85 13.40 -0.41
C ASP A 123 -8.26 13.65 1.00
N PHE A 124 -7.88 12.58 1.71
CA PHE A 124 -7.11 12.63 2.96
C PHE A 124 -5.60 12.44 2.78
N GLY A 125 -5.11 12.32 1.54
CA GLY A 125 -3.70 12.07 1.23
C GLY A 125 -3.26 10.64 1.52
N TYR A 126 -4.12 9.64 1.35
CA TYR A 126 -3.79 8.22 1.55
C TYR A 126 -3.94 7.40 0.28
N ASN A 127 -3.07 6.41 0.12
CA ASN A 127 -3.28 5.28 -0.78
C ASN A 127 -4.26 4.27 -0.14
N LEU A 128 -4.83 3.37 -0.95
CA LEU A 128 -5.82 2.42 -0.46
C LEU A 128 -5.53 1.01 -0.98
N ARG A 129 -5.63 0.03 -0.08
CA ARG A 129 -5.54 -1.40 -0.40
C ARG A 129 -6.72 -2.14 0.18
N PHE A 130 -7.32 -2.99 -0.63
CA PHE A 130 -8.40 -3.88 -0.20
C PHE A 130 -7.84 -5.27 0.03
N PHE A 131 -8.17 -5.85 1.17
CA PHE A 131 -7.79 -7.20 1.54
C PHE A 131 -9.01 -8.05 1.82
N GLN A 132 -9.03 -9.23 1.23
CA GLN A 132 -9.96 -10.29 1.57
C GLN A 132 -9.20 -11.37 2.32
N GLY A 133 -9.71 -11.82 3.46
CA GLY A 133 -9.00 -12.85 4.21
C GLY A 133 -9.47 -13.04 5.64
N ASN A 134 -8.70 -13.82 6.37
CA ASN A 134 -8.80 -13.99 7.82
C ASN A 134 -7.42 -13.80 8.44
N SER A 135 -7.33 -13.92 9.77
CA SER A 135 -6.11 -13.71 10.56
C SER A 135 -4.87 -14.50 10.11
N ARG A 136 -5.00 -15.49 9.21
CA ARG A 136 -3.88 -16.29 8.71
C ARG A 136 -3.57 -16.10 7.23
N ASN A 137 -4.51 -15.59 6.44
CA ASN A 137 -4.34 -15.45 4.98
C ASN A 137 -5.11 -14.22 4.50
N TYR A 138 -4.41 -13.12 4.26
CA TYR A 138 -4.93 -11.95 3.57
C TYR A 138 -4.46 -11.96 2.12
N ARG A 139 -5.41 -11.75 1.21
CA ARG A 139 -5.15 -11.58 -0.21
C ARG A 139 -5.57 -10.17 -0.62
N MET A 140 -4.66 -9.44 -1.25
CA MET A 140 -4.99 -8.13 -1.80
C MET A 140 -5.92 -8.30 -2.99
N MET A 141 -7.07 -7.63 -2.92
CA MET A 141 -8.14 -7.65 -3.93
C MET A 141 -8.20 -6.36 -4.74
N GLY A 142 -7.61 -5.28 -4.23
CA GLY A 142 -7.61 -4.00 -4.89
C GLY A 142 -6.50 -3.10 -4.38
N LEU A 143 -5.98 -2.25 -5.25
CA LEU A 143 -4.98 -1.24 -4.97
C LEU A 143 -5.35 0.04 -5.72
N TYR A 144 -5.48 1.13 -4.98
CA TYR A 144 -5.64 2.47 -5.51
C TYR A 144 -4.47 3.31 -4.98
N ALA A 145 -3.55 3.64 -5.88
CA ALA A 145 -2.34 4.38 -5.56
C ALA A 145 -2.41 5.78 -6.19
N CYS A 146 -1.87 6.77 -5.53
CA CYS A 146 -1.83 8.15 -6.00
C CYS A 146 -0.43 8.74 -5.90
N ASP A 147 -0.14 9.64 -6.83
CA ASP A 147 1.05 10.45 -6.84
C ASP A 147 0.76 11.78 -6.13
N PHE A 148 1.31 11.95 -4.93
CA PHE A 148 1.06 13.11 -4.07
C PHE A 148 2.18 14.16 -4.17
N ILE A 149 2.71 14.43 -5.38
CA ILE A 149 3.82 15.38 -5.56
C ILE A 149 3.52 16.69 -4.80
N ASN A 150 4.34 16.97 -3.78
CA ASN A 150 4.27 18.10 -2.85
C ASN A 150 3.13 18.10 -1.79
N GLN A 151 2.94 17.02 -1.02
CA GLN A 151 2.29 17.14 0.29
C GLN A 151 3.17 16.59 1.43
N PRO A 152 3.68 17.45 2.32
CA PRO A 152 4.06 16.99 3.65
C PRO A 152 2.78 16.57 4.38
N VAL A 153 2.77 15.36 4.90
CA VAL A 153 1.73 14.86 5.79
C VAL A 153 1.62 15.79 7.00
N ALA A 154 0.52 16.56 7.11
CA ALA A 154 -0.19 16.98 8.35
C ALA A 154 -1.05 18.24 8.13
N PRO A 155 -1.90 18.59 9.11
CA PRO A 155 -3.28 18.18 9.29
C PRO A 155 -4.28 19.08 8.52
N LEU A 156 -5.43 18.53 8.12
CA LEU A 156 -6.58 19.31 7.62
C LEU A 156 -6.93 20.47 8.59
N PRO A 157 -7.47 21.63 8.16
CA PRO A 157 -8.41 21.77 7.04
C PRO A 157 -8.20 23.02 6.13
N SER A 158 -8.64 22.96 4.89
CA SER A 158 -9.57 23.95 4.29
C SER A 158 -9.77 23.71 2.80
N SER A 159 -11.02 23.90 2.37
CA SER A 159 -11.40 24.17 1.00
C SER A 159 -10.63 25.37 0.44
N GLN A 160 -10.21 25.30 -0.82
CA GLN A 160 -9.46 26.27 -1.66
C GLN A 160 -7.98 25.85 -1.83
N ALA A 161 -7.40 25.72 -3.02
CA ALA A 161 -7.77 26.11 -4.37
C ALA A 161 -7.35 25.03 -5.37
N LEU A 162 -8.03 25.00 -6.51
CA LEU A 162 -7.63 24.28 -7.72
C LEU A 162 -6.24 24.77 -8.12
N ASP A 163 -5.21 23.94 -7.98
CA ASP A 163 -3.93 24.15 -8.65
C ASP A 163 -3.62 22.89 -9.46
N ASP A 164 -3.26 23.09 -10.72
CA ASP A 164 -3.12 22.10 -11.81
C ASP A 164 -1.93 21.14 -11.63
N ASN A 165 -1.64 20.73 -10.40
CA ASN A 165 -0.75 19.62 -10.12
C ASN A 165 -1.59 18.34 -10.15
N VAL A 166 -1.78 17.78 -11.34
CA VAL A 166 -2.63 16.61 -11.57
C VAL A 166 -2.17 15.47 -10.66
N GLN A 167 -2.84 15.29 -9.52
CA GLN A 167 -2.72 14.11 -8.68
C GLN A 167 -3.18 12.93 -9.54
N THR A 168 -2.20 12.21 -10.11
CA THR A 168 -2.47 11.05 -10.94
C THR A 168 -2.66 9.84 -10.03
N CYS A 169 -3.78 9.15 -10.16
CA CYS A 169 -4.06 7.94 -9.41
C CYS A 169 -4.29 6.77 -10.36
N SER A 170 -3.90 5.57 -9.93
CA SER A 170 -4.13 4.32 -10.65
C SER A 170 -4.81 3.31 -9.74
N ALA A 171 -5.85 2.65 -10.27
CA ALA A 171 -6.58 1.59 -9.61
C ALA A 171 -6.31 0.22 -10.28
N ASN A 172 -6.17 -0.85 -9.49
CA ASN A 172 -6.04 -2.24 -9.93
C ASN A 172 -6.89 -3.14 -9.02
N LEU A 173 -7.59 -4.13 -9.60
CA LEU A 173 -8.47 -5.09 -8.90
C LEU A 173 -8.21 -6.55 -9.22
N ASP A 174 -7.26 -6.82 -10.12
CA ASP A 174 -6.99 -8.18 -10.50
C ASP A 174 -6.11 -8.83 -9.42
N ALA A 175 -6.74 -9.51 -8.48
CA ALA A 175 -6.08 -10.22 -7.40
C ALA A 175 -5.13 -11.32 -7.89
N GLY A 176 -5.27 -11.83 -9.12
CA GLY A 176 -4.33 -12.77 -9.72
C GLY A 176 -3.06 -12.06 -10.18
N LEU A 177 -3.25 -10.96 -10.91
CA LEU A 177 -2.18 -10.09 -11.39
C LEU A 177 -1.41 -9.44 -10.24
N ILE A 178 -2.11 -8.95 -9.21
CA ILE A 178 -1.50 -8.38 -8.00
C ILE A 178 -0.59 -9.41 -7.33
N VAL A 179 -1.06 -10.63 -7.08
CA VAL A 179 -0.26 -11.69 -6.46
C VAL A 179 0.94 -12.08 -7.33
N LEU A 180 0.75 -12.14 -8.65
CA LEU A 180 1.84 -12.43 -9.59
C LEU A 180 2.91 -11.32 -9.55
N LEU A 181 2.50 -10.05 -9.59
CA LEU A 181 3.39 -8.90 -9.53
C LEU A 181 4.16 -8.86 -8.20
N GLN A 182 3.47 -9.08 -7.08
CA GLN A 182 4.09 -9.18 -5.76
C GLN A 182 5.20 -10.23 -5.73
N ARG A 183 4.92 -11.45 -6.21
CA ARG A 183 5.90 -12.54 -6.25
C ARG A 183 7.12 -12.19 -7.12
N ASN A 184 6.88 -11.61 -8.29
CA ASN A 184 7.95 -11.21 -9.20
C ASN A 184 8.82 -10.10 -8.59
N LEU A 185 8.21 -9.13 -7.91
CA LEU A 185 8.93 -8.03 -7.25
C LEU A 185 9.76 -8.52 -6.05
N VAL A 186 9.22 -9.43 -5.23
CA VAL A 186 9.97 -10.06 -4.13
C VAL A 186 11.18 -10.81 -4.68
N ALA A 187 10.99 -11.68 -5.68
CA ALA A 187 12.07 -12.44 -6.28
C ALA A 187 13.14 -11.56 -6.97
N GLU A 188 12.77 -10.38 -7.47
CA GLU A 188 13.72 -9.40 -7.99
C GLU A 188 14.51 -8.71 -6.87
N SER A 189 13.84 -8.35 -5.76
CA SER A 189 14.49 -7.72 -4.61
C SER A 189 15.55 -8.62 -3.97
N GLU A 190 15.25 -9.91 -3.82
CA GLU A 190 16.19 -10.91 -3.28
C GLU A 190 17.41 -11.07 -4.18
N ARG A 191 17.21 -11.12 -5.51
CA ARG A 191 18.31 -11.18 -6.49
C ARG A 191 19.22 -9.95 -6.41
N ARG A 192 18.67 -8.75 -6.24
CA ARG A 192 19.45 -7.52 -6.06
C ARG A 192 20.25 -7.52 -4.76
N GLN A 193 19.65 -7.97 -3.65
CA GLN A 193 20.34 -8.08 -2.37
C GLN A 193 21.52 -9.06 -2.44
N GLN A 194 21.32 -10.23 -3.06
CA GLN A 194 22.38 -11.22 -3.25
C GLN A 194 23.53 -10.68 -4.10
N ALA A 195 23.23 -9.99 -5.20
CA ALA A 195 24.25 -9.36 -6.04
C ALA A 195 25.03 -8.27 -5.29
N ALA A 196 24.36 -7.45 -4.49
CA ALA A 196 25.01 -6.43 -3.66
C ALA A 196 25.92 -7.04 -2.58
N GLN A 197 25.50 -8.14 -1.94
CA GLN A 197 26.30 -8.86 -0.96
C GLN A 197 27.54 -9.51 -1.58
N ALA A 198 27.42 -10.09 -2.78
CA ALA A 198 28.55 -10.66 -3.51
C ALA A 198 29.58 -9.59 -3.90
N ALA A 199 29.12 -8.43 -4.41
CA ALA A 199 30.00 -7.32 -4.74
C ALA A 199 30.73 -6.75 -3.51
N ALA A 200 30.05 -6.64 -2.36
CA ALA A 200 30.67 -6.21 -1.11
C ALA A 200 31.70 -7.22 -0.57
N ALA A 201 31.44 -8.53 -0.74
CA ALA A 201 32.39 -9.58 -0.38
C ALA A 201 33.65 -9.53 -1.26
N GLU A 202 33.51 -9.33 -2.57
CA GLU A 202 34.64 -9.18 -3.49
C GLU A 202 35.50 -7.95 -3.19
N ASP A 203 34.89 -6.79 -2.90
CA ASP A 203 35.61 -5.57 -2.50
C ASP A 203 36.39 -5.79 -1.19
N SER A 204 35.81 -6.51 -0.22
CA SER A 204 36.49 -6.82 1.05
C SER A 204 37.67 -7.78 0.88
N LEU A 205 37.60 -8.73 -0.05
CA LEU A 205 38.70 -9.64 -0.39
C LEU A 205 39.84 -8.90 -1.11
N GLN A 206 39.53 -8.03 -2.07
CA GLN A 206 40.54 -7.21 -2.76
C GLN A 206 41.24 -6.26 -1.79
N ARG A 207 40.51 -5.70 -0.80
CA ARG A 207 41.10 -4.84 0.22
C ARG A 207 42.04 -5.59 1.19
N ALA A 208 41.76 -6.86 1.46
CA ALA A 208 42.60 -7.71 2.31
C ALA A 208 43.91 -8.12 1.61
N GLU A 209 43.88 -8.32 0.29
CA GLU A 209 45.05 -8.75 -0.50
C GLU A 209 46.11 -7.65 -0.66
N VAL A 210 45.69 -6.37 -0.68
CA VAL A 210 46.59 -5.21 -0.79
C VAL A 210 47.38 -4.93 0.51
N THR A 211 46.98 -5.50 1.65
CA THR A 211 47.63 -5.28 2.97
C THR A 211 48.67 -6.32 3.39
N SER A 212 49.03 -7.29 2.54
CA SER A 212 50.12 -8.23 2.87
C SER A 212 51.50 -7.55 2.73
N PRO A 213 52.33 -7.48 3.80
CA PRO A 213 53.67 -6.92 3.70
C PRO A 213 54.58 -7.89 2.93
N PRO A 214 55.55 -7.37 2.14
CA PRO A 214 56.48 -8.21 1.40
C PRO A 214 57.33 -9.03 2.36
N SER A 215 57.33 -10.34 2.18
CA SER A 215 58.19 -11.29 2.87
C SER A 215 59.66 -11.03 2.49
N VAL A 216 60.43 -10.54 3.45
CA VAL A 216 61.88 -10.34 3.33
C VAL A 216 62.56 -11.70 3.51
N ASN A 217 63.25 -12.15 2.45
CA ASN A 217 64.29 -13.18 2.50
C ASN A 217 65.63 -12.53 2.14
#